data_AF-A0A1X7TDK3-F1
#
_entry.id   AF-A0A1X7TDK3-F1
#
_cell.length_a   1.000
_cell.length_b   1.000
_cell.length_c   1.000
_cell.angle_alpha   90.00
_cell.angle_beta   90.00
_cell.angle_gamma   90.00
#
_symmetry.space_group_name_H-M   'P 1'
#
loop_
_entity.id
_entity.type
_entity.pdbx_description
1 polymer ?
#
loop_
_entity_poly.entity_id
_entity_poly.type
_entity_poly.pdbx_seq_one_letter_code
_entity_poly.pdbx_strand_id
1 'polypeptide(L)'
;IAFYDAYFGQGTGSIVMNDVRCNGTESYLTNCTHTMYHNCDHFDDAGVRCALCTAGSIQLIGGSHHWEGRVEVCNNGLWGTVCDNNWGSTDAAVVCRQLGWGTSGSPLSFAYFSQGAVIHLDNVQCLGTEQLLTNCTHSTTHNCGHSKDAGVACHVCTPGTVRLVNGSSSTEGRVELCQNGRWSTVCDDSWDNTDASVVCRQLGLETSEIDSDGIIKVADFGLSEDIYDQNYFRQLKDSSSTIKLPLKWMAIESIHDGLFSEKSDVWSYGVLCWEVFNLGRVPYPGLDPVGVVELLDAGGRLQNPNNEACSQKIYSLMMSCWSESPDDRPVFSDLVSSINALIGPLADYVSGLH
;
A
#
# COMPACT_ATOMS: atom_id res chain seq x y z
N ILE A 1 36.14 4.09 15.05
CA ILE A 1 36.81 3.90 13.75
C ILE A 1 38.25 3.51 14.02
N ALA A 2 38.71 2.38 13.48
CA ALA A 2 40.10 1.92 13.62
C ALA A 2 41.02 2.60 12.60
N PHE A 3 42.27 2.82 12.97
CA PHE A 3 43.34 3.40 12.16
C PHE A 3 44.59 2.54 12.33
N TYR A 4 45.45 2.53 11.33
CA TYR A 4 46.68 1.74 11.25
C TYR A 4 47.84 2.64 10.80
N ASP A 5 49.04 2.08 10.64
CA ASP A 5 50.26 2.77 10.18
C ASP A 5 50.63 4.02 11.01
N ALA A 6 50.51 3.93 12.34
CA ALA A 6 50.82 5.03 13.26
C ALA A 6 50.17 6.36 12.86
N TYR A 7 48.93 6.31 12.34
CA TYR A 7 48.20 7.47 11.82
C TYR A 7 48.15 8.66 12.80
N PHE A 8 48.13 8.41 14.11
CA PHE A 8 48.12 9.43 15.17
C PHE A 8 49.49 9.73 15.77
N GLY A 9 50.56 9.26 15.13
CA GLY A 9 51.94 9.33 15.63
C GLY A 9 52.43 8.00 16.19
N GLN A 10 53.75 7.88 16.24
CA GLN A 10 54.46 6.71 16.72
C GLN A 10 54.59 6.73 18.24
N GLY A 11 54.42 5.57 18.86
CA GLY A 11 54.76 5.33 20.25
C GLY A 11 56.27 5.27 20.49
N THR A 12 56.62 5.04 21.75
CA THR A 12 58.00 4.75 22.17
C THR A 12 57.98 3.62 23.19
N GLY A 13 59.00 2.77 23.17
CA GLY A 13 59.14 1.66 24.13
C GLY A 13 58.69 0.32 23.56
N SER A 14 58.07 -0.52 24.39
CA SER A 14 57.67 -1.88 23.99
C SER A 14 56.26 -1.90 23.40
N ILE A 15 56.09 -2.57 22.27
CA ILE A 15 54.77 -2.97 21.75
C ILE A 15 54.35 -4.23 22.51
N VAL A 16 53.12 -4.26 23.02
CA VAL A 16 52.67 -5.28 23.99
C VAL A 16 51.60 -6.21 23.47
N MET A 17 51.00 -5.92 22.31
CA MET A 17 49.94 -6.74 21.72
C MET A 17 50.04 -6.73 20.20
N ASN A 18 49.71 -7.86 19.59
CA ASN A 18 49.60 -8.03 18.14
C ASN A 18 48.46 -9.00 17.81
N ASP A 19 47.96 -8.95 16.57
CA ASP A 19 46.84 -9.78 16.09
C ASP A 19 45.63 -9.76 17.03
N VAL A 20 45.26 -8.57 17.52
CA VAL A 20 44.11 -8.39 18.42
C VAL A 20 42.82 -8.67 17.65
N ARG A 21 42.06 -9.68 18.12
CA ARG A 21 40.79 -10.14 17.56
C ARG A 21 39.74 -10.17 18.66
N CYS A 22 39.01 -9.06 18.78
CA CYS A 22 37.84 -8.96 19.65
C CYS A 22 36.61 -9.53 18.94
N ASN A 23 35.71 -10.14 19.70
CA ASN A 23 34.37 -10.54 19.26
C ASN A 23 33.38 -9.37 19.35
N GLY A 24 33.73 -8.30 20.07
CA GLY A 24 32.96 -7.05 20.16
C GLY A 24 32.09 -6.93 21.42
N THR A 25 32.15 -7.90 22.33
CA THR A 25 31.38 -7.91 23.60
C THR A 25 32.26 -7.83 24.84
N GLU A 26 33.58 -7.85 24.66
CA GLU A 26 34.55 -7.79 25.75
C GLU A 26 34.55 -6.42 26.45
N SER A 27 34.68 -6.41 27.78
CA SER A 27 34.73 -5.16 28.56
C SER A 27 36.09 -4.46 28.54
N TYR A 28 37.16 -5.18 28.17
CA TYR A 28 38.54 -4.66 28.13
C TYR A 28 39.28 -5.23 26.91
N LEU A 29 40.18 -4.45 26.31
CA LEU A 29 40.99 -4.86 25.15
C LEU A 29 41.84 -6.11 25.46
N THR A 30 42.32 -6.24 26.70
CA THR A 30 43.09 -7.41 27.20
C THR A 30 42.29 -8.71 27.19
N ASN A 31 40.96 -8.64 27.16
CA ASN A 31 40.10 -9.82 27.14
C ASN A 31 39.86 -10.33 25.72
N CYS A 32 40.22 -9.55 24.69
CA CYS A 32 40.19 -10.00 23.32
C CYS A 32 41.27 -11.07 23.07
N THR A 33 41.06 -11.95 22.11
CA THR A 33 42.11 -12.88 21.70
C THR A 33 43.25 -12.09 21.05
N HIS A 34 44.48 -12.28 21.50
CA HIS A 34 45.64 -11.56 20.96
C HIS A 34 46.92 -12.37 21.14
N THR A 35 47.98 -11.94 20.47
CA THR A 35 49.32 -12.49 20.62
C THR A 35 50.24 -11.47 21.29
N MET A 36 51.21 -11.98 22.05
CA MET A 36 52.28 -11.16 22.65
C MET A 36 53.55 -11.14 21.78
N TYR A 37 53.67 -12.09 20.85
CA TYR A 37 54.77 -12.17 19.91
C TYR A 37 54.42 -11.33 18.67
N HIS A 38 55.31 -10.41 18.29
CA HIS A 38 55.09 -9.51 17.18
C HIS A 38 56.40 -9.24 16.43
N ASN A 39 56.26 -8.89 15.16
CA ASN A 39 57.31 -8.33 14.32
C ASN A 39 57.02 -6.86 13.96
N CYS A 40 56.02 -6.25 14.61
CA CYS A 40 55.65 -4.86 14.44
C CYS A 40 56.74 -3.91 14.95
N ASP A 41 56.88 -2.76 14.30
CA ASP A 41 57.58 -1.59 14.82
C ASP A 41 56.59 -0.45 15.11
N HIS A 42 57.07 0.71 15.57
CA HIS A 42 56.18 1.81 15.92
C HIS A 42 55.55 2.52 14.72
N PHE A 43 55.96 2.22 13.48
CA PHE A 43 55.21 2.63 12.29
C PHE A 43 53.91 1.84 12.14
N ASP A 44 53.76 0.69 12.82
CA ASP A 44 52.55 -0.15 12.78
C ASP A 44 51.54 0.17 13.90
N ASP A 45 51.81 1.18 14.74
CA ASP A 45 51.00 1.44 15.94
C ASP A 45 49.52 1.69 15.60
N ALA A 46 48.64 0.90 16.21
CA ALA A 46 47.21 0.95 15.98
C ALA A 46 46.57 2.18 16.63
N GLY A 47 45.68 2.84 15.91
CA GLY A 47 44.97 4.04 16.33
C GLY A 47 43.47 3.84 16.41
N VAL A 48 42.80 4.64 17.24
CA VAL A 48 41.34 4.70 17.28
C VAL A 48 40.87 6.14 17.30
N ARG A 49 39.92 6.47 16.43
CA ARG A 49 39.04 7.63 16.63
C ARG A 49 37.72 7.10 17.13
N CYS A 50 37.46 7.30 18.41
CA CYS A 50 36.14 7.09 18.97
C CYS A 50 35.19 8.08 18.27
N ALA A 51 34.09 7.58 17.71
CA ALA A 51 33.10 8.46 17.12
C ALA A 51 32.45 9.20 18.29
N LEU A 52 32.75 10.49 18.42
CA LEU A 52 31.92 11.36 19.24
C LEU A 52 30.57 11.43 18.55
N CYS A 53 29.55 10.90 19.21
CA CYS A 53 28.19 11.03 18.73
C CYS A 53 27.75 12.49 18.88
N THR A 54 26.79 12.92 18.07
CA THR A 54 26.20 14.26 18.21
C THR A 54 25.19 14.24 19.35
N ALA A 55 25.34 15.13 20.33
CA ALA A 55 24.44 15.20 21.48
C ALA A 55 22.96 15.25 21.04
N GLY A 56 22.12 14.44 21.69
CA GLY A 56 20.70 14.28 21.33
C GLY A 56 20.42 13.24 20.24
N SER A 57 21.45 12.71 19.56
CA SER A 57 21.27 11.56 18.65
C SER A 57 20.88 10.31 19.42
N ILE A 58 20.15 9.41 18.77
CA ILE A 58 19.77 8.11 19.33
C ILE A 58 20.14 6.98 18.38
N GLN A 59 20.35 5.78 18.92
CA GLN A 59 20.55 4.54 18.17
C GLN A 59 19.85 3.37 18.85
N LEU A 60 19.59 2.31 18.09
CA LEU A 60 19.06 1.05 18.60
C LEU A 60 20.13 -0.02 18.52
N ILE A 61 20.42 -0.66 19.65
CA ILE A 61 21.45 -1.71 19.75
C ILE A 61 20.80 -3.05 20.10
N GLY A 62 21.23 -4.11 19.42
CA GLY A 62 20.58 -5.42 19.49
C GLY A 62 19.33 -5.48 18.62
N GLY A 63 18.47 -6.47 18.87
CA GLY A 63 17.30 -6.73 18.04
C GLY A 63 17.62 -7.52 16.77
N SER A 64 16.57 -8.03 16.11
CA SER A 64 16.69 -8.76 14.84
C SER A 64 16.57 -7.85 13.62
N HIS A 65 16.12 -6.61 13.82
CA HIS A 65 15.91 -5.63 12.76
C HIS A 65 16.36 -4.23 13.19
N HIS A 66 16.60 -3.34 12.22
CA HIS A 66 17.11 -1.98 12.45
C HIS A 66 16.09 -1.00 13.09
N TRP A 67 14.84 -1.44 13.26
CA TRP A 67 13.74 -0.66 13.85
C TRP A 67 13.36 -1.14 15.25
N GLU A 68 14.17 -2.01 15.85
CA GLU A 68 14.00 -2.48 17.23
C GLU A 68 15.36 -2.59 17.92
N GLY A 69 15.37 -2.50 19.25
CA GLY A 69 16.59 -2.64 20.03
C GLY A 69 16.54 -1.87 21.35
N ARG A 70 17.61 -2.00 22.14
CA ARG A 70 17.86 -1.15 23.31
C ARG A 70 18.08 0.28 22.83
N VAL A 71 17.46 1.25 23.50
CA VAL A 71 17.62 2.67 23.18
C VAL A 71 18.89 3.19 23.83
N GLU A 72 19.79 3.73 23.00
CA GLU A 72 20.94 4.50 23.46
C GLU A 72 20.83 5.93 22.95
N VAL A 73 21.15 6.87 23.82
CA VAL A 73 21.18 8.31 23.55
C VAL A 73 22.59 8.83 23.66
N CYS A 74 22.94 9.79 22.81
CA CYS A 74 24.20 10.46 22.89
C CYS A 74 24.12 11.66 23.84
N ASN A 75 24.97 11.67 24.86
CA ASN A 75 25.17 12.82 25.73
C ASN A 75 26.65 13.11 25.90
N ASN A 76 27.06 14.37 25.71
CA ASN A 76 28.47 14.81 25.79
C ASN A 76 29.45 13.95 24.96
N GLY A 77 29.04 13.50 23.78
CA GLY A 77 29.87 12.71 22.86
C GLY A 77 29.97 11.23 23.22
N LEU A 78 29.23 10.75 24.23
CA LEU A 78 29.22 9.36 24.66
C LEU A 78 27.80 8.77 24.59
N TRP A 79 27.72 7.54 24.10
CA TRP A 79 26.49 6.74 24.12
C TRP A 79 26.21 6.24 25.53
N GLY A 80 24.94 6.23 25.91
CA GLY A 80 24.45 5.64 27.15
C GLY A 80 22.98 5.28 27.02
N THR A 81 22.52 4.40 27.89
CA THR A 81 21.19 3.79 27.87
C THR A 81 20.16 4.68 28.56
N VAL A 82 18.90 4.30 28.41
CA VAL A 82 17.75 4.92 29.07
C VAL A 82 17.18 3.93 30.09
N CYS A 83 16.85 4.38 31.29
CA CYS A 83 16.16 3.53 32.27
C CYS A 83 14.68 3.39 31.93
N ASP A 84 14.13 2.19 32.16
CA ASP A 84 12.75 1.83 31.86
C ASP A 84 11.70 2.35 32.86
N ASN A 85 12.10 3.08 33.91
CA ASN A 85 11.14 3.70 34.82
C ASN A 85 10.30 4.74 34.06
N ASN A 86 8.98 4.59 34.13
CA ASN A 86 8.00 5.40 33.40
C ASN A 86 8.13 5.34 31.86
N TRP A 87 8.90 4.40 31.32
CA TRP A 87 9.08 4.23 29.87
C TRP A 87 7.80 3.73 29.21
N GLY A 88 7.16 4.61 28.45
CA GLY A 88 5.84 4.40 27.86
C GLY A 88 5.82 4.42 26.34
N SER A 89 4.62 4.15 25.79
CA SER A 89 4.39 4.15 24.34
C SER A 89 4.59 5.52 23.71
N THR A 90 4.35 6.61 24.45
CA THR A 90 4.62 7.97 23.98
C THR A 90 6.12 8.22 23.79
N ASP A 91 6.97 7.72 24.70
CA ASP A 91 8.43 7.84 24.59
C ASP A 91 8.96 7.00 23.43
N ALA A 92 8.46 5.77 23.32
CA ALA A 92 8.73 4.88 22.19
C ALA A 92 8.35 5.52 20.84
N ALA A 93 7.20 6.21 20.76
CA ALA A 93 6.78 6.93 19.57
C ALA A 93 7.75 8.07 19.19
N VAL A 94 8.27 8.82 20.17
CA VAL A 94 9.29 9.86 19.93
C VAL A 94 10.57 9.24 19.39
N VAL A 95 11.05 8.13 19.98
CA VAL A 95 12.22 7.39 19.50
C VAL A 95 12.05 6.94 18.05
N CYS A 96 10.92 6.30 17.74
CA CYS A 96 10.63 5.80 16.39
C CYS A 96 10.52 6.91 15.36
N ARG A 97 9.93 8.05 15.75
CA ARG A 97 9.85 9.23 14.88
C ARG A 97 11.21 9.85 14.64
N GLN A 98 12.02 10.01 15.69
CA GLN A 98 13.36 10.59 15.59
C GLN A 98 14.28 9.74 14.69
N LEU A 99 14.12 8.40 14.67
CA LEU A 99 14.85 7.48 13.78
C LEU A 99 14.25 7.35 12.37
N GLY A 100 13.06 7.91 12.15
CA GLY A 100 12.35 7.84 10.86
C GLY A 100 11.68 6.50 10.58
N TRP A 101 11.36 5.69 11.60
CA TRP A 101 10.70 4.38 11.45
C TRP A 101 9.16 4.43 11.55
N GLY A 102 8.58 5.61 11.78
CA GLY A 102 7.14 5.81 11.92
C GLY A 102 6.82 6.66 13.14
N THR A 103 5.53 6.79 13.46
CA THR A 103 5.04 7.64 14.56
C THR A 103 4.55 6.85 15.77
N SER A 104 4.78 5.53 15.80
CA SER A 104 4.38 4.65 16.90
C SER A 104 5.39 3.53 17.12
N GLY A 105 5.48 3.07 18.36
CA GLY A 105 6.39 2.01 18.78
C GLY A 105 5.92 1.40 20.09
N SER A 106 6.34 0.17 20.34
CA SER A 106 6.10 -0.53 21.60
C SER A 106 7.27 -0.27 22.55
N PRO A 107 7.03 0.14 23.80
CA PRO A 107 8.08 0.24 24.81
C PRO A 107 8.43 -1.16 25.33
N LEU A 108 9.72 -1.45 25.42
CA LEU A 108 10.25 -2.69 25.98
C LEU A 108 11.07 -2.35 27.23
N SER A 109 10.93 -3.17 28.27
CA SER A 109 11.58 -2.97 29.57
C SER A 109 12.46 -4.17 29.94
N PHE A 110 13.08 -4.12 31.11
CA PHE A 110 13.88 -5.22 31.67
C PHE A 110 15.07 -5.66 30.81
N ALA A 111 15.72 -4.72 30.13
CA ALA A 111 16.86 -4.99 29.25
C ALA A 111 16.57 -6.07 28.19
N TYR A 112 15.34 -6.09 27.66
CA TYR A 112 14.83 -7.12 26.73
C TYR A 112 15.81 -7.51 25.62
N PHE A 113 16.51 -6.53 25.03
CA PHE A 113 17.45 -6.77 23.93
C PHE A 113 18.88 -7.06 24.40
N SER A 114 19.34 -6.36 25.44
CA SER A 114 20.65 -6.56 26.12
C SER A 114 20.88 -5.42 27.11
N GLN A 115 21.83 -5.60 28.02
CA GLN A 115 22.32 -4.58 28.95
C GLN A 115 23.41 -3.71 28.30
N GLY A 116 23.48 -2.44 28.68
CA GLY A 116 24.53 -1.49 28.31
C GLY A 116 25.51 -1.21 29.46
N ALA A 117 26.17 -0.05 29.40
CA ALA A 117 27.31 0.28 30.29
C ALA A 117 27.16 1.56 31.11
N VAL A 118 26.53 2.60 30.58
CA VAL A 118 26.26 3.87 31.29
C VAL A 118 24.82 4.26 31.01
N ILE A 119 24.08 4.69 32.04
CA ILE A 119 22.70 5.19 31.89
C ILE A 119 22.75 6.71 31.86
N HIS A 120 22.14 7.32 30.84
CA HIS A 120 22.10 8.79 30.69
C HIS A 120 20.78 9.40 31.11
N LEU A 121 19.66 8.69 30.89
CA LEU A 121 18.32 9.21 31.13
C LEU A 121 17.54 8.23 32.02
N ASP A 122 16.71 8.78 32.90
CA ASP A 122 15.75 8.09 33.75
C ASP A 122 14.45 8.88 33.83
N ASN A 123 13.33 8.21 34.12
CA ASN A 123 11.99 8.81 34.20
C ASN A 123 11.67 9.68 32.98
N VAL A 124 11.92 9.17 31.78
CA VAL A 124 11.57 9.88 30.53
C VAL A 124 10.04 9.94 30.43
N GLN A 125 9.52 11.13 30.14
CA GLN A 125 8.10 11.42 30.01
C GLN A 125 7.90 12.43 28.88
N CYS A 126 7.67 11.90 27.69
CA CYS A 126 7.36 12.67 26.49
C CYS A 126 5.88 13.05 26.46
N LEU A 127 5.59 14.22 25.87
CA LEU A 127 4.26 14.66 25.46
C LEU A 127 3.84 14.04 24.12
N GLY A 128 4.81 13.59 23.33
CA GLY A 128 4.62 12.94 22.04
C GLY A 128 4.83 13.87 20.84
N THR A 129 5.16 15.15 21.05
CA THR A 129 5.42 16.14 19.98
C THR A 129 6.90 16.47 19.82
N GLU A 130 7.75 16.00 20.73
CA GLU A 130 9.18 16.26 20.77
C GLU A 130 9.90 15.68 19.53
N GLN A 131 10.83 16.45 18.96
CA GLN A 131 11.62 15.97 17.81
C GLN A 131 12.79 15.08 18.25
N LEU A 132 13.30 15.27 19.47
CA LEU A 132 14.38 14.49 20.06
C LEU A 132 13.93 13.93 21.41
N LEU A 133 14.36 12.72 21.74
CA LEU A 133 14.09 12.09 23.04
C LEU A 133 14.60 12.94 24.22
N THR A 134 15.74 13.63 24.03
CA THR A 134 16.32 14.52 25.03
C THR A 134 15.50 15.79 25.29
N ASN A 135 14.51 16.10 24.45
CA ASN A 135 13.60 17.23 24.66
C ASN A 135 12.39 16.86 25.54
N CYS A 136 12.18 15.57 25.80
CA CYS A 136 11.16 15.13 26.75
C CYS A 136 11.57 15.47 28.17
N THR A 137 10.60 15.55 29.09
CA THR A 137 10.93 15.68 30.52
C THR A 137 11.63 14.41 30.98
N HIS A 138 12.78 14.55 31.64
CA HIS A 138 13.58 13.41 32.11
C HIS A 138 14.48 13.81 33.28
N SER A 139 15.06 12.80 33.93
CA SER A 139 16.08 12.93 34.98
C SER A 139 17.42 12.40 34.46
N THR A 140 18.52 13.04 34.85
CA THR A 140 19.89 12.54 34.58
C THR A 140 20.50 11.83 35.79
N THR A 141 19.92 12.02 36.97
CA THR A 141 20.29 11.30 38.20
C THR A 141 19.37 10.10 38.34
N HIS A 142 19.94 8.91 38.51
CA HIS A 142 19.19 7.65 38.56
C HIS A 142 19.78 6.70 39.61
N ASN A 143 18.99 5.71 40.00
CA ASN A 143 19.43 4.55 40.80
C ASN A 143 19.21 3.22 40.07
N CYS A 144 18.93 3.29 38.76
CA CYS A 144 18.76 2.12 37.93
C CYS A 144 20.06 1.33 37.75
N GLY A 145 19.94 0.01 37.66
CA GLY A 145 20.97 -0.87 37.09
C GLY A 145 20.62 -1.24 35.65
N HIS A 146 21.57 -1.78 34.90
CA HIS A 146 21.39 -2.10 33.47
C HIS A 146 20.35 -3.18 33.18
N SER A 147 19.90 -3.94 34.17
CA SER A 147 18.73 -4.81 34.04
C SER A 147 17.44 -4.05 33.75
N LYS A 148 17.46 -2.71 33.82
CA LYS A 148 16.36 -1.80 33.53
C LYS A 148 16.58 -0.96 32.26
N ASP A 149 17.52 -1.36 31.39
CA ASP A 149 17.71 -0.63 30.14
C ASP A 149 16.47 -0.76 29.25
N ALA A 150 15.93 0.38 28.83
CA ALA A 150 14.74 0.48 28.00
C ALA A 150 15.05 0.14 26.54
N GLY A 151 14.08 -0.48 25.88
CA GLY A 151 14.11 -0.78 24.46
C GLY A 151 12.86 -0.29 23.75
N VAL A 152 12.90 -0.37 22.42
CA VAL A 152 11.75 -0.07 21.56
C VAL A 152 11.63 -1.11 20.46
N ALA A 153 10.41 -1.35 20.00
CA ALA A 153 10.14 -1.96 18.71
C ALA A 153 9.21 -1.03 17.93
N CYS A 154 9.71 -0.40 16.87
CA CYS A 154 8.93 0.52 16.06
C CYS A 154 7.94 -0.20 15.16
N HIS A 155 6.76 0.38 15.00
CA HIS A 155 5.76 -0.14 14.07
C HIS A 155 6.13 0.31 12.65
N VAL A 156 6.65 -0.64 11.87
CA VAL A 156 6.94 -0.45 10.45
C VAL A 156 5.72 -0.78 9.59
N CYS A 157 5.60 -0.12 8.45
CA CYS A 157 4.57 -0.44 7.47
C CYS A 157 4.97 -1.62 6.58
N THR A 158 3.98 -2.28 5.96
CA THR A 158 4.23 -3.36 5.02
C THR A 158 4.66 -2.78 3.65
N PRO A 159 5.85 -3.13 3.12
CA PRO A 159 6.30 -2.62 1.82
C PRO A 159 5.26 -2.83 0.72
N GLY A 160 5.08 -1.80 -0.11
CA GLY A 160 4.12 -1.81 -1.22
C GLY A 160 2.68 -1.43 -0.83
N THR A 161 2.37 -1.27 0.47
CA THR A 161 1.05 -0.75 0.89
C THR A 161 0.94 0.76 0.71
N VAL A 162 -0.28 1.25 0.49
CA VAL A 162 -0.60 2.67 0.31
C VAL A 162 -1.59 3.13 1.38
N ARG A 163 -1.53 4.41 1.75
CA ARG A 163 -2.53 5.08 2.60
C ARG A 163 -2.80 6.51 2.14
N LEU A 164 -3.93 7.05 2.55
CA LEU A 164 -4.29 8.47 2.39
C LEU A 164 -4.20 9.18 3.74
N VAL A 165 -3.56 10.36 3.77
CA VAL A 165 -3.30 11.12 5.00
C VAL A 165 -3.76 12.57 4.84
N ASN A 166 -4.31 13.15 5.91
CA ASN A 166 -4.81 14.54 5.97
C ASN A 166 -5.99 14.86 5.03
N GLY A 167 -6.82 13.87 4.67
CA GLY A 167 -8.13 14.12 4.06
C GLY A 167 -9.22 14.35 5.10
N SER A 168 -10.38 14.87 4.67
CA SER A 168 -11.56 15.03 5.52
C SER A 168 -12.35 13.72 5.72
N SER A 169 -12.02 12.67 4.95
CA SER A 169 -12.58 11.33 5.07
C SER A 169 -11.51 10.25 4.85
N SER A 170 -11.89 8.97 4.98
CA SER A 170 -11.02 7.83 4.67
C SER A 170 -10.79 7.60 3.18
N THR A 171 -11.44 8.36 2.29
CA THR A 171 -11.39 8.17 0.83
C THR A 171 -10.63 9.28 0.11
N GLU A 172 -10.05 10.22 0.83
CA GLU A 172 -9.25 11.31 0.26
C GLU A 172 -8.04 11.62 1.14
N GLY A 173 -7.05 12.29 0.56
CA GLY A 173 -5.84 12.74 1.26
C GLY A 173 -4.59 12.62 0.40
N ARG A 174 -3.45 13.01 0.98
CA ARG A 174 -2.14 12.82 0.36
C ARG A 174 -1.80 11.34 0.30
N VAL A 175 -1.37 10.87 -0.87
CA VAL A 175 -0.90 9.50 -1.08
C VAL A 175 0.45 9.29 -0.41
N GLU A 176 0.52 8.27 0.45
CA GLU A 176 1.78 7.79 1.01
C GLU A 176 1.98 6.31 0.67
N LEU A 177 3.16 5.98 0.16
CA LEU A 177 3.57 4.62 -0.18
C LEU A 177 4.55 4.11 0.88
N CYS A 178 4.35 2.87 1.32
CA CYS A 178 5.29 2.21 2.20
C CYS A 178 6.48 1.63 1.39
N GLN A 179 7.69 2.11 1.68
CA GLN A 179 8.93 1.56 1.13
C GLN A 179 9.94 1.33 2.26
N ASN A 180 10.54 0.14 2.30
CA ASN A 180 11.53 -0.24 3.32
C ASN A 180 11.05 -0.02 4.77
N GLY A 181 9.77 -0.32 5.05
CA GLY A 181 9.16 -0.16 6.39
C GLY A 181 8.79 1.27 6.76
N ARG A 182 8.90 2.23 5.84
CA ARG A 182 8.67 3.66 6.07
C ARG A 182 7.64 4.23 5.09
N TRP A 183 6.78 5.11 5.60
CA TRP A 183 5.85 5.88 4.78
C TRP A 183 6.59 7.04 4.10
N SER A 184 6.44 7.13 2.77
CA SER A 184 7.03 8.18 1.94
C SER A 184 5.97 8.81 1.04
N THR A 185 6.22 10.02 0.56
CA THR A 185 5.33 10.75 -0.37
C THR A 185 5.59 10.35 -1.82
N VAL A 186 4.56 10.49 -2.66
CA VAL A 186 4.65 10.35 -4.12
C VAL A 186 4.71 11.74 -4.76
N CYS A 187 5.53 11.91 -5.80
CA CYS A 187 5.65 13.17 -6.56
C CYS A 187 4.50 13.30 -7.57
N ASP A 188 4.01 14.52 -7.80
CA ASP A 188 2.87 14.81 -8.68
C ASP A 188 3.25 15.08 -10.14
N ASP A 189 4.53 15.01 -10.49
CA ASP A 189 4.99 15.13 -11.88
C ASP A 189 4.32 14.06 -12.75
N SER A 190 3.47 14.51 -13.68
CA SER A 190 2.64 13.65 -14.54
C SER A 190 1.61 12.77 -13.81
N TRP A 191 1.24 13.09 -12.56
CA TRP A 191 0.19 12.39 -11.82
C TRP A 191 -1.19 12.63 -12.43
N ASP A 192 -1.81 11.58 -12.95
CA ASP A 192 -3.11 11.66 -13.63
C ASP A 192 -4.20 10.77 -13.00
N ASN A 193 -5.39 10.74 -13.62
CA ASN A 193 -6.51 9.92 -13.14
C ASN A 193 -6.22 8.41 -13.22
N THR A 194 -5.37 7.98 -14.14
CA THR A 194 -4.92 6.59 -14.26
C THR A 194 -4.13 6.21 -13.01
N ASP A 195 -3.20 7.06 -12.57
CA ASP A 195 -2.42 6.83 -11.34
C ASP A 195 -3.31 6.81 -10.09
N ALA A 196 -4.21 7.79 -9.97
CA ALA A 196 -5.16 7.88 -8.88
C ALA A 196 -6.07 6.64 -8.81
N SER A 197 -6.52 6.13 -9.96
CA SER A 197 -7.35 4.92 -10.03
C SER A 197 -6.65 3.69 -9.47
N VAL A 198 -5.33 3.56 -9.68
CA VAL A 198 -4.52 2.47 -9.13
C VAL A 198 -4.49 2.55 -7.60
N VAL A 199 -4.31 3.76 -7.05
CA VAL A 199 -4.33 3.98 -5.60
C VAL A 199 -5.69 3.62 -5.00
N CYS A 200 -6.78 4.14 -5.56
CA CYS A 200 -8.14 3.85 -5.08
C CYS A 200 -8.43 2.35 -5.12
N ARG A 201 -8.10 1.70 -6.24
CA ARG A 201 -8.24 0.24 -6.40
C ARG A 201 -7.41 -0.53 -5.38
N GLN A 202 -6.17 -0.12 -5.13
CA GLN A 202 -5.30 -0.77 -4.14
C GLN A 202 -5.85 -0.62 -2.71
N LEU A 203 -6.52 0.49 -2.42
CA LEU A 203 -7.20 0.73 -1.14
C LEU A 203 -8.55 0.01 -1.01
N GLY A 204 -8.97 -0.73 -2.05
CA GLY A 204 -10.29 -1.37 -2.09
C GLY A 204 -11.44 -0.35 -2.18
N LEU A 205 -11.15 0.87 -2.61
CA LEU A 205 -12.14 1.89 -2.91
C LEU A 205 -12.57 1.68 -4.36
N GLU A 206 -13.79 1.20 -4.58
CA GLU A 206 -14.34 1.04 -5.91
C GLU A 206 -14.32 2.39 -6.65
N THR A 207 -13.75 2.41 -7.85
CA THR A 207 -13.67 3.58 -8.71
C THR A 207 -15.06 3.91 -9.26
N SER A 208 -15.92 4.45 -8.42
CA SER A 208 -16.95 5.35 -8.89
C SER A 208 -16.27 6.68 -9.14
N GLU A 209 -16.13 7.07 -10.41
CA GLU A 209 -15.68 8.43 -10.71
C GLU A 209 -16.78 9.38 -10.23
N ILE A 210 -16.54 10.01 -9.10
CA ILE A 210 -17.37 11.12 -8.62
C ILE A 210 -16.93 12.34 -9.43
N ASP A 211 -17.81 12.89 -10.25
CA ASP A 211 -17.48 14.12 -10.98
C ASP A 211 -17.48 15.35 -10.05
N SER A 212 -17.13 16.50 -10.60
CA SER A 212 -17.06 17.77 -9.86
C SER A 212 -18.37 18.18 -9.18
N ASP A 213 -19.50 17.55 -9.55
CA ASP A 213 -20.82 17.83 -9.00
C ASP A 213 -21.28 16.76 -7.99
N GLY A 214 -20.39 15.82 -7.62
CA GLY A 214 -20.70 14.78 -6.64
C GLY A 214 -21.54 13.63 -7.21
N ILE A 215 -21.63 13.51 -8.53
CA ILE A 215 -22.41 12.46 -9.18
C ILE A 215 -21.54 11.22 -9.34
N ILE A 216 -22.03 10.10 -8.79
CA ILE A 216 -21.47 8.76 -8.99
C ILE A 216 -21.64 8.39 -10.46
N LYS A 217 -20.53 8.36 -11.21
CA LYS A 217 -20.51 7.80 -12.56
C LYS A 217 -20.14 6.34 -12.49
N VAL A 218 -21.03 5.52 -13.03
CA VAL A 218 -20.72 4.13 -13.37
C VAL A 218 -20.05 4.19 -14.75
N ALA A 219 -18.73 4.05 -14.78
CA ALA A 219 -17.94 3.97 -16.00
C ALA A 219 -17.29 2.58 -16.11
N ASP A 220 -17.07 2.15 -17.35
CA ASP A 220 -16.61 0.81 -17.71
C ASP A 220 -15.18 0.53 -17.17
N PHE A 221 -15.02 -0.60 -16.49
CA PHE A 221 -13.75 -1.13 -16.00
C PHE A 221 -12.92 -1.64 -17.19
N GLY A 222 -12.39 -0.72 -18.00
CA GLY A 222 -11.71 -0.99 -19.27
C GLY A 222 -10.91 -2.30 -19.26
N LEU A 223 -11.51 -3.36 -19.82
CA LEU A 223 -10.92 -4.68 -20.08
C LEU A 223 -10.70 -5.61 -18.86
N SER A 224 -11.74 -5.89 -18.07
CA SER A 224 -11.70 -7.04 -17.15
C SER A 224 -11.60 -8.37 -17.93
N GLU A 225 -10.44 -9.04 -17.89
CA GLU A 225 -10.16 -10.28 -18.66
C GLU A 225 -10.78 -11.54 -18.03
N ASP A 226 -11.33 -12.41 -18.89
CA ASP A 226 -11.49 -13.84 -18.63
C ASP A 226 -10.34 -14.61 -19.34
N ILE A 227 -9.65 -15.47 -18.59
CA ILE A 227 -8.42 -16.20 -18.97
C ILE A 227 -8.68 -17.35 -19.96
N TYR A 228 -9.95 -17.60 -20.35
CA TYR A 228 -10.35 -18.81 -21.06
C TYR A 228 -10.72 -18.67 -22.54
N ASP A 229 -10.75 -17.47 -23.15
CA ASP A 229 -11.15 -17.38 -24.56
C ASP A 229 -10.35 -16.38 -25.41
N GLN A 230 -9.56 -16.91 -26.35
CA GLN A 230 -8.81 -16.13 -27.34
C GLN A 230 -9.65 -15.74 -28.57
N ASN A 231 -10.87 -16.26 -28.72
CA ASN A 231 -11.69 -16.08 -29.92
C ASN A 231 -12.79 -15.02 -29.77
N TYR A 232 -12.95 -14.47 -28.57
CA TYR A 232 -14.09 -13.62 -28.24
C TYR A 232 -13.95 -12.16 -28.75
N PHE A 233 -12.73 -11.65 -28.88
CA PHE A 233 -12.47 -10.25 -29.19
C PHE A 233 -12.04 -10.01 -30.64
N ARG A 234 -12.62 -9.01 -31.31
CA ARG A 234 -12.11 -8.49 -32.60
C ARG A 234 -11.09 -7.39 -32.34
N GLN A 235 -9.98 -7.41 -33.09
CA GLN A 235 -8.93 -6.41 -33.05
C GLN A 235 -9.29 -5.22 -33.96
N LEU A 236 -9.48 -4.03 -33.38
CA LEU A 236 -9.39 -2.80 -34.16
C LEU A 236 -7.93 -2.36 -34.21
N LYS A 237 -7.40 -2.18 -35.42
CA LYS A 237 -6.12 -1.52 -35.65
C LYS A 237 -6.38 -0.02 -35.76
N ASP A 238 -6.19 0.69 -34.67
CA ASP A 238 -5.82 2.10 -34.76
C ASP A 238 -4.30 2.22 -34.55
N SER A 239 -3.73 3.28 -35.12
CA SER A 239 -2.35 3.43 -35.60
C SER A 239 -1.22 3.35 -34.53
N SER A 240 -1.52 2.90 -33.32
CA SER A 240 -0.53 2.66 -32.26
C SER A 240 -0.93 1.63 -31.19
N SER A 241 -2.13 1.02 -31.23
CA SER A 241 -2.55 0.03 -30.22
C SER A 241 -3.70 -0.86 -30.70
N THR A 242 -3.56 -2.18 -30.52
CA THR A 242 -4.65 -3.15 -30.74
C THR A 242 -5.67 -3.08 -29.62
N ILE A 243 -6.90 -2.64 -29.92
CA ILE A 243 -8.01 -2.64 -28.96
C ILE A 243 -8.79 -3.96 -29.14
N LYS A 244 -8.93 -4.73 -28.06
CA LYS A 244 -9.81 -5.92 -27.99
C LYS A 244 -11.22 -5.45 -27.59
N LEU A 245 -12.24 -5.75 -28.39
CA LEU A 245 -13.62 -5.32 -28.12
C LEU A 245 -14.62 -6.48 -27.91
N PRO A 246 -15.57 -6.35 -26.96
CA PRO A 246 -16.53 -7.39 -26.61
C PRO A 246 -17.70 -7.49 -27.63
N LEU A 247 -17.40 -7.96 -28.84
CA LEU A 247 -18.28 -7.81 -30.02
C LEU A 247 -19.73 -8.29 -29.80
N LYS A 248 -19.93 -9.39 -29.05
CA LYS A 248 -21.27 -9.95 -28.85
C LYS A 248 -22.18 -9.10 -27.94
N TRP A 249 -21.64 -8.09 -27.27
CA TRP A 249 -22.38 -7.17 -26.41
C TRP A 249 -22.58 -5.80 -27.06
N MET A 250 -21.87 -5.52 -28.15
CA MET A 250 -21.83 -4.21 -28.77
C MET A 250 -23.04 -3.93 -29.66
N ALA A 251 -23.41 -2.66 -29.74
CA ALA A 251 -24.39 -2.15 -30.70
C ALA A 251 -23.86 -2.18 -32.14
N ILE A 252 -24.78 -2.21 -33.11
CA ILE A 252 -24.45 -2.32 -34.55
C ILE A 252 -23.54 -1.17 -34.99
N GLU A 253 -23.83 0.07 -34.59
CA GLU A 253 -23.01 1.25 -34.90
C GLU A 253 -21.64 1.21 -34.21
N SER A 254 -21.53 0.58 -33.04
CA SER A 254 -20.25 0.40 -32.36
C SER A 254 -19.40 -0.67 -33.07
N ILE A 255 -20.04 -1.69 -33.66
CA ILE A 255 -19.36 -2.76 -34.39
C ILE A 255 -18.84 -2.27 -35.74
N HIS A 256 -19.66 -1.54 -36.50
CA HIS A 256 -19.33 -1.12 -37.86
C HIS A 256 -18.52 0.18 -37.91
N ASP A 257 -18.94 1.18 -37.13
CA ASP A 257 -18.43 2.55 -37.24
C ASP A 257 -17.56 2.97 -36.05
N GLY A 258 -17.46 2.13 -35.00
CA GLY A 258 -16.73 2.46 -33.78
C GLY A 258 -17.35 3.63 -33.01
N LEU A 259 -18.65 3.86 -33.18
CA LEU A 259 -19.39 4.92 -32.50
C LEU A 259 -19.90 4.42 -31.14
N PHE A 260 -19.60 5.18 -30.09
CA PHE A 260 -20.02 4.89 -28.72
C PHE A 260 -20.86 6.05 -28.17
N SER A 261 -21.97 5.73 -27.51
CA SER A 261 -22.93 6.69 -26.97
C SER A 261 -23.79 6.05 -25.87
N GLU A 262 -24.59 6.86 -25.16
CA GLU A 262 -25.61 6.32 -24.24
C GLU A 262 -26.52 5.28 -24.92
N LYS A 263 -26.80 5.44 -26.22
CA LYS A 263 -27.64 4.50 -26.98
C LYS A 263 -26.94 3.18 -27.29
N SER A 264 -25.61 3.17 -27.41
CA SER A 264 -24.86 1.91 -27.50
C SER A 264 -24.81 1.21 -26.13
N ASP A 265 -24.79 1.97 -25.03
CA ASP A 265 -24.84 1.40 -23.68
C ASP A 265 -26.21 0.78 -23.38
N VAL A 266 -27.29 1.39 -23.86
CA VAL A 266 -28.64 0.81 -23.81
C VAL A 266 -28.71 -0.55 -24.51
N TRP A 267 -28.04 -0.71 -25.64
CA TRP A 267 -27.94 -2.00 -26.32
C TRP A 267 -27.24 -3.05 -25.47
N SER A 268 -26.06 -2.70 -24.93
CA SER A 268 -25.27 -3.56 -24.04
C SER A 268 -26.05 -3.94 -22.78
N TYR A 269 -26.83 -3.01 -22.22
CA TYR A 269 -27.74 -3.27 -21.12
C TYR A 269 -28.81 -4.32 -21.48
N GLY A 270 -29.39 -4.25 -22.68
CA GLY A 270 -30.32 -5.27 -23.18
C GLY A 270 -29.67 -6.67 -23.21
N VAL A 271 -28.41 -6.76 -23.66
CA VAL A 271 -27.63 -8.01 -23.65
C VAL A 271 -27.42 -8.51 -22.22
N LEU A 272 -27.02 -7.63 -21.30
CA LEU A 272 -26.88 -7.97 -19.87
C LEU A 272 -28.18 -8.52 -19.28
N CYS A 273 -29.32 -7.90 -19.58
CA CYS A 273 -30.61 -8.44 -19.16
C CYS A 273 -30.81 -9.86 -19.69
N TRP A 274 -30.55 -10.10 -20.99
CA TRP A 274 -30.66 -11.44 -21.56
C TRP A 274 -29.78 -12.46 -20.84
N GLU A 275 -28.57 -12.09 -20.45
CA GLU A 275 -27.64 -12.94 -19.70
C GLU A 275 -28.18 -13.28 -18.31
N VAL A 276 -28.70 -12.29 -17.57
CA VAL A 276 -29.33 -12.50 -16.26
C VAL A 276 -30.43 -13.54 -16.36
N PHE A 277 -31.31 -13.43 -17.37
CA PHE A 277 -32.39 -14.40 -17.58
C PHE A 277 -31.92 -15.74 -18.19
N ASN A 278 -30.66 -15.85 -18.63
CA ASN A 278 -30.04 -17.10 -19.06
C ASN A 278 -28.96 -17.61 -18.09
N LEU A 279 -28.92 -17.11 -16.85
CA LEU A 279 -27.96 -17.53 -15.82
C LEU A 279 -26.49 -17.35 -16.26
N GLY A 280 -26.19 -16.24 -16.94
CA GLY A 280 -24.83 -15.89 -17.36
C GLY A 280 -24.30 -16.66 -18.57
N ARG A 281 -25.18 -17.19 -19.42
CA ARG A 281 -24.76 -17.79 -20.70
C ARG A 281 -24.18 -16.73 -21.63
N VAL A 282 -23.21 -17.14 -22.44
CA VAL A 282 -22.64 -16.32 -23.51
C VAL A 282 -23.73 -15.93 -24.53
N PRO A 283 -23.88 -14.63 -24.86
CA PRO A 283 -24.78 -14.16 -25.91
C PRO A 283 -24.48 -14.81 -27.27
N TYR A 284 -25.52 -14.94 -28.09
CA TYR A 284 -25.45 -15.54 -29.43
C TYR A 284 -24.77 -16.92 -29.40
N PRO A 285 -25.36 -17.91 -28.69
CA PRO A 285 -24.74 -19.21 -28.48
C PRO A 285 -24.51 -19.92 -29.81
N GLY A 286 -23.30 -20.43 -30.02
CA GLY A 286 -22.90 -21.16 -31.23
C GLY A 286 -22.49 -20.29 -32.42
N LEU A 287 -22.60 -18.95 -32.32
CA LEU A 287 -22.08 -18.04 -33.33
C LEU A 287 -20.72 -17.50 -32.93
N ASP A 288 -19.81 -17.46 -33.90
CA ASP A 288 -18.54 -16.75 -33.80
C ASP A 288 -18.77 -15.24 -34.06
N PRO A 289 -17.75 -14.38 -33.88
CA PRO A 289 -17.94 -12.94 -34.07
C PRO A 289 -18.43 -12.55 -35.47
N VAL A 290 -18.02 -13.28 -36.51
CA VAL A 290 -18.47 -13.01 -37.89
C VAL A 290 -19.94 -13.36 -38.05
N GLY A 291 -20.36 -14.53 -37.58
CA GLY A 291 -21.75 -14.95 -37.61
C GLY A 291 -22.67 -14.06 -36.78
N VAL A 292 -22.18 -13.43 -35.71
CA VAL A 292 -22.94 -12.41 -34.97
C VAL A 292 -23.18 -11.18 -35.83
N VAL A 293 -22.15 -10.67 -36.53
CA VAL A 293 -22.31 -9.53 -37.44
C VAL A 293 -23.32 -9.85 -38.54
N GLU A 294 -23.18 -11.00 -39.21
CA GLU A 294 -24.11 -11.43 -40.26
C GLU A 294 -25.56 -11.55 -39.76
N LEU A 295 -25.75 -12.08 -38.55
CA LEU A 295 -27.08 -12.18 -37.92
C LEU A 295 -27.67 -10.79 -37.67
N LEU A 296 -26.88 -9.87 -37.10
CA LEU A 296 -27.34 -8.52 -36.77
C LEU A 296 -27.70 -7.71 -38.02
N ASP A 297 -26.87 -7.81 -39.07
CA ASP A 297 -27.08 -7.16 -40.37
C ASP A 297 -28.32 -7.71 -41.09
N ALA A 298 -28.68 -8.97 -40.86
CA ALA A 298 -29.92 -9.57 -41.34
C ALA A 298 -31.16 -9.17 -40.50
N GLY A 299 -31.01 -8.30 -39.51
CA GLY A 299 -32.08 -7.89 -38.59
C GLY A 299 -32.36 -8.89 -37.46
N GLY A 300 -31.55 -9.94 -37.32
CA GLY A 300 -31.63 -10.91 -36.23
C GLY A 300 -31.22 -10.31 -34.89
N ARG A 301 -31.78 -10.84 -33.81
CA ARG A 301 -31.49 -10.44 -32.40
C ARG A 301 -31.41 -11.69 -31.51
N LEU A 302 -30.96 -11.51 -30.27
CA LEU A 302 -30.99 -12.58 -29.26
C LEU A 302 -32.41 -13.11 -29.09
N GLN A 303 -32.56 -14.43 -29.14
CA GLN A 303 -33.85 -15.09 -28.99
C GLN A 303 -34.37 -14.99 -27.55
N ASN A 304 -35.68 -15.08 -27.38
CA ASN A 304 -36.29 -15.15 -26.06
C ASN A 304 -35.67 -16.30 -25.24
N PRO A 305 -35.22 -16.06 -23.99
CA PRO A 305 -34.70 -17.09 -23.09
C PRO A 305 -35.63 -18.31 -22.90
N ASN A 306 -36.92 -18.19 -23.22
CA ASN A 306 -37.93 -19.26 -23.22
C ASN A 306 -38.00 -20.01 -21.88
N ASN A 307 -37.90 -19.28 -20.77
CA ASN A 307 -38.02 -19.82 -19.43
C ASN A 307 -39.11 -19.10 -18.63
N GLU A 308 -39.55 -19.71 -17.53
CA GLU A 308 -40.64 -19.18 -16.70
C GLU A 308 -40.30 -17.85 -16.03
N ALA A 309 -39.02 -17.52 -15.87
CA ALA A 309 -38.57 -16.27 -15.25
C ALA A 309 -38.66 -15.07 -16.20
N CYS A 310 -38.45 -15.27 -17.51
CA CYS A 310 -38.47 -14.20 -18.50
C CYS A 310 -39.87 -14.02 -19.11
N SER A 311 -40.69 -13.15 -18.52
CA SER A 311 -42.00 -12.81 -19.08
C SER A 311 -41.91 -12.15 -20.46
N GLN A 312 -42.97 -12.23 -21.26
CA GLN A 312 -43.03 -11.55 -22.56
C GLN A 312 -42.79 -10.04 -22.45
N LYS A 313 -43.22 -9.41 -21.35
CA LYS A 313 -43.00 -7.97 -21.12
C LYS A 313 -41.53 -7.63 -20.89
N ILE A 314 -40.81 -8.48 -20.16
CA ILE A 314 -39.37 -8.36 -19.92
C ILE A 314 -38.62 -8.52 -21.25
N TYR A 315 -39.00 -9.52 -22.04
CA TYR A 315 -38.38 -9.72 -23.35
C TYR A 315 -38.68 -8.57 -24.33
N SER A 316 -39.89 -7.99 -24.31
CA SER A 316 -40.19 -6.79 -25.10
C SER A 316 -39.34 -5.59 -24.72
N LEU A 317 -38.98 -5.45 -23.43
CA LEU A 317 -38.07 -4.41 -22.95
C LEU A 317 -36.62 -4.65 -23.42
N MET A 318 -36.16 -5.90 -23.44
CA MET A 318 -34.87 -6.24 -24.06
C MET A 318 -34.88 -5.90 -25.55
N MET A 319 -35.95 -6.27 -26.27
CA MET A 319 -36.09 -5.99 -27.70
C MET A 319 -36.07 -4.50 -28.02
N SER A 320 -36.63 -3.62 -27.17
CA SER A 320 -36.55 -2.16 -27.39
C SER A 320 -35.14 -1.61 -27.24
N CYS A 321 -34.26 -2.30 -26.49
CA CYS A 321 -32.85 -1.93 -26.38
C CYS A 321 -32.08 -2.25 -27.67
N TRP A 322 -32.59 -3.16 -28.50
CA TRP A 322 -31.91 -3.64 -29.70
C TRP A 322 -32.49 -3.10 -31.01
N SER A 323 -33.14 -1.93 -30.98
CA SER A 323 -33.54 -1.22 -32.19
C SER A 323 -32.32 -0.92 -33.06
N GLU A 324 -32.45 -1.08 -34.38
CA GLU A 324 -31.36 -0.83 -35.33
C GLU A 324 -30.89 0.62 -35.26
N SER A 325 -31.84 1.56 -35.37
CA SER A 325 -31.57 2.99 -35.15
C SER A 325 -31.31 3.28 -33.66
N PRO A 326 -30.19 3.93 -33.30
CA PRO A 326 -29.91 4.35 -31.93
C PRO A 326 -31.00 5.25 -31.33
N ASP A 327 -31.62 6.11 -32.15
CA ASP A 327 -32.64 7.06 -31.71
C ASP A 327 -33.96 6.37 -31.31
N ASP A 328 -34.23 5.18 -31.85
CA ASP A 328 -35.41 4.38 -31.53
C ASP A 328 -35.25 3.56 -30.24
N ARG A 329 -34.05 3.57 -29.65
CA ARG A 329 -33.79 2.91 -28.37
C ARG A 329 -34.24 3.84 -27.23
N PRO A 330 -34.76 3.32 -26.10
CA PRO A 330 -35.10 4.13 -24.94
C PRO A 330 -33.86 4.84 -24.37
N VAL A 331 -34.07 5.84 -23.52
CA VAL A 331 -33.03 6.30 -22.59
C VAL A 331 -33.13 5.53 -21.26
N PHE A 332 -32.09 5.57 -20.43
CA PHE A 332 -32.10 4.82 -19.16
C PHE A 332 -33.28 5.19 -18.23
N SER A 333 -33.75 6.44 -18.24
CA SER A 333 -34.92 6.84 -17.45
C SER A 333 -36.21 6.13 -17.86
N ASP A 334 -36.37 5.80 -19.14
CA ASP A 334 -37.53 5.07 -19.65
C ASP A 334 -37.45 3.60 -19.24
N LEU A 335 -36.25 3.02 -19.27
CA LEU A 335 -35.98 1.65 -18.83
C LEU A 335 -36.28 1.48 -17.34
N VAL A 336 -35.80 2.38 -16.49
CA VAL A 336 -36.09 2.39 -15.05
C VAL A 336 -37.61 2.46 -14.80
N SER A 337 -38.30 3.37 -15.49
CA SER A 337 -39.76 3.52 -15.38
C SER A 337 -40.49 2.22 -15.78
N SER A 338 -40.04 1.59 -16.86
CA SER A 338 -40.62 0.34 -17.35
C SER A 338 -40.38 -0.84 -16.40
N ILE A 339 -39.17 -0.96 -15.83
CA ILE A 339 -38.82 -2.00 -14.86
C ILE A 339 -39.62 -1.82 -13.57
N ASN A 340 -39.74 -0.60 -13.06
CA ASN A 340 -40.54 -0.30 -11.88
C ASN A 340 -42.02 -0.67 -12.09
N ALA A 341 -42.57 -0.45 -13.29
CA ALA A 341 -43.93 -0.87 -13.62
C ALA A 341 -44.09 -2.41 -13.66
N LEU A 342 -43.02 -3.15 -13.94
CA LEU A 342 -43.02 -4.63 -13.92
C LEU A 342 -42.87 -5.18 -12.50
N ILE A 343 -42.13 -4.50 -11.62
CA ILE A 343 -41.84 -4.94 -10.24
C ILE A 343 -42.91 -4.45 -9.24
N GLY A 344 -43.59 -3.33 -9.51
CA GLY A 344 -44.61 -2.75 -8.62
C GLY A 344 -45.62 -3.76 -8.05
N PRO A 345 -46.18 -4.69 -8.85
CA PRO A 345 -47.11 -5.71 -8.35
C PRO A 345 -46.49 -6.78 -7.43
N LEU A 346 -45.16 -6.98 -7.47
CA LEU A 346 -44.42 -7.94 -6.63
C LEU A 346 -44.05 -7.33 -5.26
N ALA A 347 -43.80 -6.02 -5.20
CA ALA A 347 -43.50 -5.32 -3.95
C ALA A 347 -44.68 -5.36 -2.96
N ASP A 348 -45.91 -5.20 -3.46
CA ASP A 348 -47.13 -5.32 -2.66
C ASP A 348 -47.33 -6.75 -2.11
N TYR A 349 -46.95 -7.78 -2.87
CA TYR A 349 -47.08 -9.19 -2.46
C TYR A 349 -46.10 -9.57 -1.33
N VAL A 350 -44.90 -8.99 -1.31
CA VAL A 350 -43.89 -9.21 -0.25
C VAL A 350 -44.25 -8.44 1.03
N SER A 351 -44.85 -7.25 0.89
CA SER A 351 -45.31 -6.45 2.03
C SER A 351 -46.53 -7.02 2.77
N GLY A 352 -47.28 -7.95 2.15
CA GLY A 352 -48.44 -8.62 2.73
C GLY A 352 -48.15 -9.90 3.54
N LEU A 353 -46.87 -10.26 3.72
CA LEU A 353 -46.42 -11.48 4.42
C LEU A 353 -45.89 -11.20 5.85
N HIS A 354 -46.23 -10.05 6.44
CA HIS A 354 -45.90 -9.71 7.83
C HIS A 354 -47.07 -9.94 8.80
#